data_AF-A0AAU2V1Q5-F1
#
_entry.id   AF-A0AAU2V1Q5-F1
#
_cell.length_a   1.000
_cell.length_b   1.000
_cell.length_c   1.000
_cell.angle_alpha   90.00
_cell.angle_beta   90.00
_cell.angle_gamma   90.00
#
_symmetry.space_group_name_H-M   'P 1'
#
loop_
_entity.id
_entity.type
_entity.pdbx_description
1 polymer ?
#
loop_
_entity_poly.entity_id
_entity_poly.type
_entity_poly.pdbx_seq_one_letter_code
_entity_poly.pdbx_strand_id
1 'polypeptide(L)'
;MRRGFLSAAGSAGRPVRGALVAAVALAVVGAVGVAAAQTGQPSKSAAAGQQTALAAPGAAKTFPLFARKSGHLYDYEPKAGGGVQAQVDLGGGFGDATALVQANVSAGGTGNDLYHRTGGTLYYTAEEGADTKVIGTGWDTYDLLASAGNMGGSADPDLIARDTAGALWLYQGKPDGTFQTKIRIGSSGWNGMNQLVGRGDFTGDGKTDLVARGTDGTLYVYPGTGNAVADATIGSRITVGKGWDTYKQLVSTGDNDGDGKADLIGNDAAGALWLLKGTGDPKAPFAPRVQIGTSGWAAFDTLF
;
A
#
# COMPACT_ATOMS: atom_id res chain seq x y z
N MET A 1 -37.54 -50.40 -78.01
CA MET A 1 -37.24 -49.17 -78.77
C MET A 1 -36.76 -48.08 -77.83
N ARG A 2 -35.62 -47.43 -78.16
CA ARG A 2 -35.08 -46.09 -77.78
C ARG A 2 -35.21 -45.62 -76.31
N ARG A 3 -34.11 -45.51 -75.55
CA ARG A 3 -33.12 -44.39 -75.43
C ARG A 3 -33.65 -43.12 -74.75
N GLY A 4 -32.97 -42.69 -73.68
CA GLY A 4 -32.98 -41.34 -73.11
C GLY A 4 -32.10 -41.26 -71.84
N PHE A 5 -31.16 -40.31 -71.81
CA PHE A 5 -30.00 -40.18 -70.89
C PHE A 5 -30.12 -38.96 -69.94
N LEU A 6 -29.22 -38.90 -68.92
CA LEU A 6 -28.72 -37.73 -68.13
C LEU A 6 -29.67 -37.14 -67.05
N SER A 7 -29.26 -36.59 -65.89
CA SER A 7 -27.97 -36.41 -65.18
C SER A 7 -28.26 -35.76 -63.79
N ALA A 8 -27.43 -36.12 -62.79
CA ALA A 8 -26.93 -35.36 -61.62
C ALA A 8 -27.82 -34.75 -60.49
N ALA A 9 -27.46 -35.19 -59.27
CA ALA A 9 -27.15 -34.44 -58.04
C ALA A 9 -28.25 -33.93 -57.06
N GLY A 10 -28.02 -34.26 -55.78
CA GLY A 10 -28.68 -33.72 -54.57
C GLY A 10 -28.87 -34.82 -53.50
N SER A 11 -27.89 -35.11 -52.62
CA SER A 11 -27.79 -34.59 -51.24
C SER A 11 -29.09 -34.79 -50.43
N ALA A 12 -29.16 -35.42 -49.26
CA ALA A 12 -28.19 -36.01 -48.35
C ALA A 12 -28.96 -36.94 -47.40
N GLY A 13 -28.47 -38.16 -47.20
CA GLY A 13 -28.94 -39.04 -46.12
C GLY A 13 -28.37 -38.59 -44.78
N ARG A 14 -29.24 -38.38 -43.79
CA ARG A 14 -28.87 -38.10 -42.40
C ARG A 14 -28.28 -39.37 -41.77
N PRO A 15 -27.04 -39.38 -41.25
CA PRO A 15 -26.61 -40.41 -40.33
C PRO A 15 -27.04 -40.08 -38.89
N VAL A 16 -27.38 -41.15 -38.19
CA VAL A 16 -27.63 -41.24 -36.75
C VAL A 16 -26.47 -40.62 -35.98
N ARG A 17 -26.75 -39.67 -35.08
CA ARG A 17 -25.73 -39.11 -34.17
C ARG A 17 -25.44 -40.14 -33.06
N GLY A 18 -24.35 -40.89 -33.24
CA GLY A 18 -23.63 -41.50 -32.13
C GLY A 18 -22.88 -40.42 -31.36
N ALA A 19 -23.05 -40.38 -30.04
CA ALA A 19 -22.30 -39.50 -29.16
C ALA A 19 -20.86 -40.00 -29.06
N LEU A 20 -19.92 -39.29 -29.72
CA LEU A 20 -18.50 -39.47 -29.49
C LEU A 20 -18.13 -38.64 -28.25
N VAL A 21 -17.82 -39.30 -27.13
CA VAL A 21 -17.20 -38.64 -25.98
C VAL A 21 -15.71 -38.46 -26.31
N ALA A 22 -15.33 -37.24 -26.67
CA ALA A 22 -13.91 -36.88 -26.78
C ALA A 22 -13.35 -36.69 -25.36
N ALA A 23 -12.58 -37.66 -24.89
CA ALA A 23 -11.76 -37.51 -23.70
C ALA A 23 -10.62 -36.53 -24.04
N VAL A 24 -10.76 -35.27 -23.60
CA VAL A 24 -9.64 -34.34 -23.55
C VAL A 24 -8.75 -34.78 -22.38
N ALA A 25 -7.58 -35.31 -22.70
CA ALA A 25 -6.52 -35.53 -21.72
C ALA A 25 -6.02 -34.15 -21.25
N LEU A 26 -6.52 -33.68 -20.11
CA LEU A 26 -5.97 -32.54 -19.42
C LEU A 26 -4.63 -32.98 -18.83
N ALA A 27 -3.53 -32.48 -19.37
CA ALA A 27 -2.23 -32.63 -18.75
C ALA A 27 -2.31 -32.00 -17.35
N VAL A 28 -2.08 -32.83 -16.33
CA VAL A 28 -1.93 -32.38 -14.95
C VAL A 28 -0.63 -31.58 -14.89
N VAL A 29 -0.73 -30.27 -15.06
CA VAL A 29 0.30 -29.37 -14.55
C VAL A 29 0.25 -29.51 -13.04
N GLY A 30 1.39 -29.91 -12.46
CA GLY A 30 1.52 -30.24 -11.05
C GLY A 30 0.85 -29.20 -10.17
N ALA A 31 0.12 -29.68 -9.16
CA ALA A 31 -0.38 -28.85 -8.09
C ALA A 31 0.78 -28.07 -7.49
N VAL A 32 0.91 -26.80 -7.88
CA VAL A 32 1.58 -25.81 -7.06
C VAL A 32 0.79 -25.86 -5.76
N GLY A 33 1.46 -26.24 -4.67
CA GLY A 33 0.82 -26.35 -3.37
C GLY A 33 -0.03 -25.11 -3.14
N VAL A 34 -1.33 -25.30 -2.96
CA VAL A 34 -2.21 -24.25 -2.48
C VAL A 34 -1.61 -23.87 -1.13
N ALA A 35 -0.87 -22.77 -1.08
CA ALA A 35 -0.50 -22.15 0.17
C ALA A 35 -1.81 -22.07 0.97
N ALA A 36 -1.80 -22.63 2.17
CA ALA A 36 -2.97 -22.61 3.05
C ALA A 36 -3.58 -21.21 3.00
N ALA A 37 -4.89 -21.14 2.73
CA ALA A 37 -5.61 -19.88 2.72
C ALA A 37 -5.18 -19.09 3.96
N GLN A 38 -4.64 -17.87 3.75
CA GLN A 38 -4.26 -17.01 4.87
C GLN A 38 -5.51 -16.85 5.74
N THR A 39 -5.47 -17.41 6.95
CA THR A 39 -6.63 -17.47 7.84
C THR A 39 -6.88 -16.15 8.59
N GLY A 40 -6.26 -15.05 8.17
CA GLY A 40 -6.34 -13.77 8.84
C GLY A 40 -6.73 -12.68 7.87
N GLN A 41 -8.01 -12.61 7.51
CA GLN A 41 -8.56 -11.30 7.19
C GLN A 41 -8.37 -10.44 8.46
N PRO A 42 -7.84 -9.21 8.36
CA PRO A 42 -7.84 -8.27 9.48
C PRO A 42 -9.26 -8.21 10.05
N SER A 43 -9.44 -8.66 11.28
CA SER A 43 -10.77 -8.58 11.91
C SER A 43 -11.09 -7.12 12.18
N LYS A 44 -12.34 -6.69 11.90
CA LYS A 44 -12.82 -5.35 12.23
C LYS A 44 -12.44 -4.98 13.67
N SER A 45 -11.77 -3.84 13.87
CA SER A 45 -11.63 -3.31 15.21
C SER A 45 -13.02 -2.88 15.68
N ALA A 46 -13.48 -3.37 16.83
CA ALA A 46 -14.71 -2.86 17.47
C ALA A 46 -14.57 -1.38 17.90
N ALA A 47 -13.35 -0.86 17.81
CA ALA A 47 -12.94 0.50 18.11
C ALA A 47 -12.80 1.38 16.86
N ALA A 48 -13.15 0.90 15.66
CA ALA A 48 -13.52 1.75 14.52
C ALA A 48 -14.84 2.47 14.85
N GLY A 49 -14.86 3.17 15.98
CA GLY A 49 -15.80 4.25 16.19
C GLY A 49 -15.60 5.17 15.03
N GLN A 50 -16.68 5.41 14.29
CA GLN A 50 -16.80 6.50 13.35
C GLN A 50 -16.08 7.72 13.94
N GLN A 51 -14.85 8.01 13.52
CA GLN A 51 -14.24 9.27 13.90
C GLN A 51 -14.89 10.34 13.05
N THR A 52 -15.77 11.04 13.76
CA THR A 52 -16.44 12.29 13.44
C THR A 52 -15.63 13.14 12.48
N ALA A 53 -16.28 13.52 11.39
CA ALA A 53 -15.86 14.59 10.50
C ALA A 53 -15.32 15.79 11.30
N LEU A 54 -14.00 15.98 11.30
CA LEU A 54 -13.37 17.21 11.79
C LEU A 54 -12.27 17.73 10.85
N ALA A 55 -12.14 17.19 9.64
CA ALA A 55 -11.30 17.82 8.63
C ALA A 55 -12.07 18.97 7.99
N ALA A 56 -11.70 20.21 8.33
CA ALA A 56 -12.01 21.36 7.46
C ALA A 56 -11.45 21.09 6.05
N PRO A 57 -12.03 21.66 4.98
CA PRO A 57 -11.50 21.48 3.63
C PRO A 57 -10.00 21.83 3.59
N GLY A 58 -9.15 20.85 3.28
CA GLY A 58 -7.70 20.98 3.25
C GLY A 58 -6.93 20.51 4.50
N ALA A 59 -7.61 20.05 5.55
CA ALA A 59 -6.93 19.43 6.70
C ALA A 59 -6.48 17.99 6.36
N ALA A 60 -5.31 17.61 6.85
CA ALA A 60 -4.80 16.25 6.69
C ALA A 60 -5.75 15.24 7.35
N LYS A 61 -5.94 14.09 6.69
CA LYS A 61 -6.70 12.96 7.27
C LYS A 61 -5.88 12.31 8.37
N THR A 62 -6.56 11.59 9.26
CA THR A 62 -5.96 10.79 10.33
C THR A 62 -6.17 9.31 10.02
N PHE A 63 -5.13 8.50 10.18
CA PHE A 63 -5.13 7.06 9.92
C PHE A 63 -4.60 6.30 11.15
N PRO A 64 -5.04 5.06 11.41
CA PRO A 64 -4.45 4.24 12.45
C PRO A 64 -3.00 3.89 12.14
N LEU A 65 -2.20 3.70 13.19
CA LEU A 65 -0.87 3.12 13.08
C LEU A 65 -0.99 1.59 13.02
N PHE A 66 -0.54 0.96 11.94
CA PHE A 66 -0.44 -0.48 11.89
C PHE A 66 0.94 -0.97 12.29
N ALA A 67 0.96 -2.14 12.91
CA ALA A 67 2.19 -2.78 13.32
C ALA A 67 2.14 -4.29 13.09
N ARG A 68 3.30 -4.87 12.77
CA ARG A 68 3.48 -6.33 12.75
C ARG A 68 4.44 -6.76 13.84
N LYS A 69 4.06 -7.82 14.56
CA LYS A 69 4.95 -8.54 15.48
C LYS A 69 4.65 -10.03 15.46
N SER A 70 5.66 -10.86 15.26
CA SER A 70 5.52 -12.33 15.25
C SER A 70 4.44 -12.84 14.27
N GLY A 71 4.30 -12.18 13.12
CA GLY A 71 3.31 -12.51 12.09
C GLY A 71 1.87 -12.10 12.39
N HIS A 72 1.60 -11.45 13.53
CA HIS A 72 0.33 -10.81 13.85
C HIS A 72 0.33 -9.34 13.43
N LEU A 73 -0.82 -8.85 12.98
CA LEU A 73 -1.07 -7.43 12.75
C LEU A 73 -1.80 -6.82 13.93
N TYR A 74 -1.42 -5.58 14.24
CA TYR A 74 -2.00 -4.78 15.30
C TYR A 74 -2.40 -3.42 14.74
N ASP A 75 -3.50 -2.91 15.27
CA ASP A 75 -4.04 -1.59 15.02
C ASP A 75 -3.93 -0.72 16.27
N TYR A 76 -3.60 0.54 16.08
CA TYR A 76 -3.46 1.58 17.09
C TYR A 76 -4.15 2.85 16.59
N GLU A 77 -5.37 3.07 17.08
CA GLU A 77 -6.13 4.27 16.76
C GLU A 77 -5.48 5.53 17.35
N PRO A 78 -5.47 6.67 16.64
CA PRO A 78 -4.92 7.90 17.17
C PRO A 78 -5.68 8.40 18.40
N LYS A 79 -4.96 9.09 19.29
CA LYS A 79 -5.51 9.73 20.47
C LYS A 79 -5.58 11.25 20.24
N ALA A 80 -6.68 11.87 20.68
CA ALA A 80 -6.82 13.34 20.61
C ALA A 80 -5.62 14.05 21.27
N GLY A 81 -5.04 15.02 20.58
CA GLY A 81 -3.85 15.76 21.03
C GLY A 81 -2.53 14.98 20.91
N GLY A 82 -2.52 13.86 20.20
CA GLY A 82 -1.34 13.09 19.85
C GLY A 82 -1.22 11.76 20.59
N GLY A 83 -0.53 10.82 19.95
CA GLY A 83 -0.29 9.47 20.43
C GLY A 83 -1.29 8.45 19.88
N VAL A 84 -1.31 7.29 20.54
CA VAL A 84 -2.11 6.14 20.12
C VAL A 84 -2.87 5.52 21.30
N GLN A 85 -4.00 4.91 20.99
CA GLN A 85 -4.85 4.17 21.91
C GLN A 85 -4.28 2.77 22.19
N ALA A 86 -5.01 1.99 22.99
CA ALA A 86 -4.65 0.60 23.24
C ALA A 86 -4.70 -0.22 21.96
N GLN A 87 -3.77 -1.17 21.83
CA GLN A 87 -3.66 -2.02 20.65
C GLN A 87 -4.90 -2.89 20.45
N VAL A 88 -5.27 -3.11 19.20
CA VAL A 88 -6.22 -4.14 18.78
C VAL A 88 -5.46 -5.19 17.96
N ASP A 89 -5.57 -6.47 18.31
CA ASP A 89 -5.01 -7.57 17.50
C ASP A 89 -5.95 -7.84 16.33
N LEU A 90 -5.45 -7.68 15.11
CA LEU A 90 -6.19 -7.90 13.87
C LEU A 90 -6.08 -9.34 13.36
N GLY A 91 -5.21 -10.16 13.97
CA GLY A 91 -4.99 -11.56 13.61
C GLY A 91 -3.60 -11.85 13.02
N GLY A 92 -3.31 -13.16 12.91
CA GLY A 92 -2.05 -13.71 12.38
C GLY A 92 -2.10 -14.06 10.89
N GLY A 93 -1.00 -14.64 10.38
CA GLY A 93 -0.89 -15.11 8.99
C GLY A 93 0.00 -14.24 8.09
N PHE A 94 0.64 -13.21 8.66
CA PHE A 94 1.50 -12.27 7.94
C PHE A 94 2.99 -12.46 8.25
N GLY A 95 3.36 -13.64 8.77
CA GLY A 95 4.75 -14.00 9.08
C GLY A 95 5.65 -13.99 7.84
N ASP A 96 5.15 -14.53 6.73
CA ASP A 96 5.89 -14.61 5.46
C ASP A 96 5.73 -13.36 4.58
N ALA A 97 4.98 -12.35 5.05
CA ALA A 97 4.80 -11.11 4.31
C ALA A 97 6.13 -10.34 4.26
N THR A 98 6.58 -10.02 3.06
CA THR A 98 7.82 -9.28 2.81
C THR A 98 7.58 -7.80 2.53
N ALA A 99 6.32 -7.39 2.43
CA ALA A 99 5.88 -6.00 2.42
C ALA A 99 4.47 -5.91 2.98
N LEU A 100 4.20 -4.84 3.73
CA LEU A 100 2.89 -4.49 4.30
C LEU A 100 2.71 -2.98 4.12
N VAL A 101 1.59 -2.59 3.52
CA VAL A 101 1.29 -1.18 3.22
C VAL A 101 -0.20 -0.94 3.39
N GLN A 102 -0.60 0.06 4.17
CA GLN A 102 -2.00 0.47 4.25
C GLN A 102 -2.47 1.00 2.89
N ALA A 103 -3.59 0.48 2.40
CA ALA A 103 -4.18 0.82 1.11
C ALA A 103 -5.26 1.90 1.23
N ASN A 104 -6.15 1.80 2.23
CA ASN A 104 -7.26 2.74 2.49
C ASN A 104 -8.07 3.10 1.23
N VAL A 105 -8.54 2.09 0.52
CA VAL A 105 -9.33 2.23 -0.72
C VAL A 105 -10.84 2.14 -0.43
N SER A 106 -11.24 1.33 0.55
CA SER A 106 -12.63 1.16 0.94
C SER A 106 -13.11 2.26 1.90
N ALA A 107 -14.43 2.26 2.18
CA ALA A 107 -15.10 3.22 3.07
C ALA A 107 -14.82 4.71 2.76
N GLY A 108 -14.64 5.07 1.48
CA GLY A 108 -14.34 6.46 1.11
C GLY A 108 -12.93 6.93 1.51
N GLY A 109 -12.00 5.98 1.63
CA GLY A 109 -10.61 6.23 1.96
C GLY A 109 -10.29 6.20 3.45
N THR A 110 -11.21 5.70 4.27
CA THR A 110 -11.00 5.49 5.72
C THR A 110 -10.91 4.01 6.09
N GLY A 111 -11.07 3.11 5.12
CA GLY A 111 -10.97 1.69 5.37
C GLY A 111 -9.56 1.27 5.77
N ASN A 112 -9.45 0.23 6.57
CA ASN A 112 -8.21 -0.39 7.02
C ASN A 112 -7.64 -1.42 6.02
N ASP A 113 -7.77 -1.13 4.73
CA ASP A 113 -7.35 -2.05 3.68
C ASP A 113 -5.83 -2.20 3.64
N LEU A 114 -5.37 -3.36 3.17
CA LEU A 114 -3.97 -3.75 3.22
C LEU A 114 -3.49 -4.24 1.85
N TYR A 115 -2.39 -3.68 1.37
CA TYR A 115 -1.54 -4.36 0.41
C TYR A 115 -0.50 -5.19 1.16
N HIS A 116 -0.34 -6.46 0.79
CA HIS A 116 0.72 -7.29 1.34
C HIS A 116 1.37 -8.14 0.27
N ARG A 117 2.69 -8.35 0.37
CA ARG A 117 3.45 -9.18 -0.57
C ARG A 117 3.94 -10.46 0.08
N THR A 118 3.58 -11.60 -0.49
CA THR A 118 4.03 -12.93 -0.05
C THR A 118 4.44 -13.74 -1.27
N GLY A 119 5.66 -14.31 -1.27
CA GLY A 119 6.18 -15.13 -2.37
C GLY A 119 6.10 -14.47 -3.75
N GLY A 120 6.48 -13.18 -3.85
CA GLY A 120 6.43 -12.41 -5.11
C GLY A 120 5.05 -12.04 -5.62
N THR A 121 4.00 -12.37 -4.88
CA THR A 121 2.62 -12.02 -5.22
C THR A 121 2.18 -10.86 -4.35
N LEU A 122 1.65 -9.80 -4.96
CA LEU A 122 0.97 -8.73 -4.25
C LEU A 122 -0.51 -9.08 -4.12
N TYR A 123 -1.01 -8.95 -2.90
CA TYR A 123 -2.40 -9.12 -2.55
C TYR A 123 -2.96 -7.79 -2.05
N TYR A 124 -4.26 -7.60 -2.27
CA TYR A 124 -5.05 -6.56 -1.63
C TYR A 124 -6.10 -7.23 -0.76
N THR A 125 -6.22 -6.78 0.48
CA THR A 125 -7.23 -7.24 1.43
C THR A 125 -8.05 -6.03 1.85
N ALA A 126 -9.34 -6.04 1.53
CA ALA A 126 -10.26 -5.01 2.01
C ALA A 126 -10.59 -5.22 3.49
N GLU A 127 -10.81 -4.13 4.22
CA GLU A 127 -11.35 -4.20 5.60
C GLU A 127 -12.78 -4.74 5.59
N GLU A 128 -13.61 -4.25 4.67
CA GLU A 128 -15.00 -4.69 4.51
C GLU A 128 -15.14 -5.72 3.38
N GLY A 129 -15.81 -6.83 3.66
CA GLY A 129 -16.04 -7.93 2.69
C GLY A 129 -15.21 -9.17 2.99
N ALA A 130 -15.03 -10.06 2.02
CA ALA A 130 -14.21 -11.28 2.13
C ALA A 130 -13.06 -11.33 1.09
N ASP A 131 -12.68 -10.16 0.56
CA ASP A 131 -12.04 -10.09 -0.76
C ASP A 131 -10.53 -9.87 -0.67
N THR A 132 -9.81 -10.81 -0.06
CA THR A 132 -8.37 -10.90 -0.36
C THR A 132 -8.23 -11.33 -1.82
N LYS A 133 -7.70 -10.44 -2.65
CA LYS A 133 -7.51 -10.65 -4.09
C LYS A 133 -6.03 -10.61 -4.45
N VAL A 134 -5.65 -11.42 -5.42
CA VAL A 134 -4.35 -11.34 -6.07
C VAL A 134 -4.36 -10.13 -7.00
N ILE A 135 -3.45 -9.18 -6.78
CA ILE A 135 -3.21 -8.05 -7.69
C ILE A 135 -2.28 -8.50 -8.82
N GLY A 136 -1.27 -9.31 -8.51
CA GLY A 136 -0.41 -9.91 -9.52
C GLY A 136 0.83 -10.58 -8.94
N THR A 137 1.53 -11.34 -9.77
CA THR A 137 2.81 -11.96 -9.46
C THR A 137 3.99 -11.12 -9.97
N GLY A 138 5.23 -11.47 -9.60
CA GLY A 138 6.44 -10.78 -10.06
C GLY A 138 6.78 -9.50 -9.28
N TRP A 139 6.13 -9.27 -8.14
CA TRP A 139 6.39 -8.12 -7.27
C TRP A 139 7.69 -8.21 -6.46
N ASP A 140 8.44 -9.30 -6.59
CA ASP A 140 9.81 -9.41 -6.06
C ASP A 140 10.83 -8.56 -6.83
N THR A 141 10.45 -8.00 -7.99
CA THR A 141 11.26 -6.99 -8.67
C THR A 141 11.38 -5.69 -7.87
N TYR A 142 10.43 -5.47 -6.94
CA TYR A 142 10.42 -4.33 -6.02
C TYR A 142 11.05 -4.71 -4.69
N ASP A 143 11.77 -3.79 -4.05
CA ASP A 143 12.40 -4.05 -2.74
C ASP A 143 11.90 -3.11 -1.64
N LEU A 144 11.14 -2.08 -1.99
CA LEU A 144 10.52 -1.15 -1.05
C LEU A 144 9.16 -0.70 -1.61
N LEU A 145 8.11 -0.87 -0.81
CA LEU A 145 6.75 -0.40 -1.10
C LEU A 145 6.31 0.60 -0.02
N ALA A 146 5.62 1.66 -0.41
CA ALA A 146 5.04 2.63 0.51
C ALA A 146 3.73 3.19 -0.06
N SER A 147 2.78 3.52 0.80
CA SER A 147 1.61 4.27 0.34
C SER A 147 1.95 5.74 0.17
N ALA A 148 1.46 6.34 -0.92
CA ALA A 148 1.66 7.74 -1.24
C ALA A 148 0.49 8.62 -0.81
N GLY A 149 -0.69 8.06 -0.49
CA GLY A 149 -1.92 8.84 -0.50
C GLY A 149 -2.25 9.24 -1.95
N ASN A 150 -2.85 10.41 -2.17
CA ASN A 150 -3.18 10.88 -3.52
C ASN A 150 -2.05 11.75 -4.10
N MET A 151 -1.00 11.11 -4.64
CA MET A 151 0.17 11.82 -5.18
C MET A 151 0.03 12.08 -6.68
N GLY A 152 -0.65 11.19 -7.39
CA GLY A 152 -0.89 11.25 -8.83
C GLY A 152 -2.15 12.00 -9.25
N GLY A 153 -2.99 12.42 -8.29
CA GLY A 153 -4.24 13.15 -8.53
C GLY A 153 -5.49 12.26 -8.67
N SER A 154 -5.38 10.95 -8.47
CA SER A 154 -6.50 10.00 -8.45
C SER A 154 -7.42 10.21 -7.24
N ALA A 155 -8.66 9.71 -7.29
CA ALA A 155 -9.51 9.73 -6.09
C ALA A 155 -9.01 8.77 -5.00
N ASP A 156 -8.42 7.65 -5.42
CA ASP A 156 -7.97 6.57 -4.54
C ASP A 156 -6.47 6.67 -4.22
N PRO A 157 -6.01 6.17 -3.06
CA PRO A 157 -4.60 6.23 -2.70
C PRO A 157 -3.70 5.44 -3.66
N ASP A 158 -2.55 6.02 -3.94
CA ASP A 158 -1.53 5.48 -4.82
C ASP A 158 -0.50 4.66 -4.03
N LEU A 159 0.16 3.74 -4.73
CA LEU A 159 1.30 2.97 -4.23
C LEU A 159 2.59 3.45 -4.89
N ILE A 160 3.63 3.63 -4.09
CA ILE A 160 4.99 3.86 -4.55
C ILE A 160 5.76 2.56 -4.41
N ALA A 161 6.49 2.19 -5.47
CA ALA A 161 7.31 0.99 -5.48
C ALA A 161 8.71 1.32 -6.02
N ARG A 162 9.74 0.99 -5.25
CA ARG A 162 11.13 1.04 -5.70
C ARG A 162 11.54 -0.32 -6.23
N ASP A 163 12.06 -0.35 -7.45
CA ASP A 163 12.63 -1.57 -8.00
C ASP A 163 14.06 -1.82 -7.52
N THR A 164 14.52 -3.05 -7.66
CA THR A 164 15.88 -3.48 -7.27
C THR A 164 17.00 -2.78 -8.03
N ALA A 165 16.71 -2.11 -9.16
CA ALA A 165 17.66 -1.27 -9.88
C ALA A 165 17.71 0.18 -9.33
N GLY A 166 16.81 0.53 -8.40
CA GLY A 166 16.75 1.84 -7.76
C GLY A 166 15.94 2.88 -8.53
N ALA A 167 15.06 2.45 -9.45
CA ALA A 167 14.05 3.33 -10.02
C ALA A 167 12.77 3.32 -9.16
N LEU A 168 12.06 4.45 -9.17
CA LEU A 168 10.84 4.66 -8.41
C LEU A 168 9.64 4.69 -9.36
N TRP A 169 8.58 3.98 -8.98
CA TRP A 169 7.36 3.82 -9.77
C TRP A 169 6.15 4.26 -8.95
N LEU A 170 5.24 5.00 -9.58
CA LEU A 170 3.92 5.29 -9.06
C LEU A 170 2.91 4.34 -9.71
N TYR A 171 2.09 3.73 -8.87
CA TYR A 171 0.92 2.97 -9.22
C TYR A 171 -0.31 3.72 -8.75
N GLN A 172 -1.01 4.38 -9.68
CA GLN A 172 -2.22 5.10 -9.30
C GLN A 172 -3.34 4.14 -8.92
N GLY A 173 -3.97 4.40 -7.77
CA GLY A 173 -5.03 3.58 -7.23
C GLY A 173 -6.30 3.56 -8.10
N LYS A 174 -7.09 2.50 -7.91
CA LYS A 174 -8.46 2.35 -8.41
C LYS A 174 -9.37 1.97 -7.24
N PRO A 175 -10.69 2.22 -7.34
CA PRO A 175 -11.62 1.98 -6.22
C PRO A 175 -11.82 0.48 -5.90
N ASP A 176 -11.32 -0.42 -6.75
CA ASP A 176 -11.34 -1.87 -6.52
C ASP A 176 -10.03 -2.40 -5.90
N GLY A 177 -9.10 -1.53 -5.51
CA GLY A 177 -7.79 -1.91 -4.96
C GLY A 177 -6.79 -2.39 -6.01
N THR A 178 -7.12 -2.29 -7.31
CA THR A 178 -6.14 -2.48 -8.39
C THR A 178 -5.48 -1.16 -8.76
N PHE A 179 -4.60 -1.18 -9.77
CA PHE A 179 -3.84 0.00 -10.19
C PHE A 179 -4.06 0.32 -11.67
N GLN A 180 -3.83 1.59 -12.02
CA GLN A 180 -3.57 1.99 -13.40
C GLN A 180 -2.19 1.47 -13.86
N THR A 181 -1.84 1.75 -15.11
CA THR A 181 -0.49 1.45 -15.62
C THR A 181 0.53 2.26 -14.81
N LYS A 182 1.56 1.59 -14.30
CA LYS A 182 2.62 2.27 -13.55
C LYS A 182 3.32 3.34 -14.39
N ILE A 183 3.70 4.44 -13.75
CA ILE A 183 4.59 5.44 -14.34
C ILE A 183 5.89 5.49 -13.56
N ARG A 184 7.00 5.74 -14.25
CA ARG A 184 8.28 5.96 -13.58
C ARG A 184 8.32 7.40 -13.09
N ILE A 185 8.60 7.59 -11.81
CA ILE A 185 8.67 8.91 -11.17
C ILE A 185 10.07 9.26 -10.67
N GLY A 186 11.00 8.30 -10.75
CA GLY A 186 12.42 8.52 -10.51
C GLY A 186 13.23 7.48 -11.26
N SER A 187 14.18 7.94 -12.08
CA SER A 187 14.92 7.06 -12.99
C SER A 187 16.01 6.21 -12.30
N SER A 188 16.62 6.71 -11.22
CA SER A 188 17.70 6.05 -10.49
C SER A 188 17.98 6.73 -9.14
N GLY A 189 18.89 6.15 -8.34
CA GLY A 189 19.40 6.75 -7.10
C GLY A 189 18.54 6.50 -5.86
N TRP A 190 17.36 5.91 -6.01
CA TRP A 190 16.46 5.60 -4.89
C TRP A 190 16.94 4.42 -4.05
N ASN A 191 17.89 3.62 -4.56
CA ASN A 191 18.63 2.63 -3.78
C ASN A 191 19.51 3.25 -2.66
N GLY A 192 19.78 4.56 -2.73
CA GLY A 192 20.41 5.30 -1.64
C GLY A 192 19.50 5.53 -0.42
N MET A 193 18.19 5.27 -0.55
CA MET A 193 17.20 5.41 0.52
C MET A 193 16.98 4.07 1.22
N ASN A 194 16.75 4.07 2.53
CA ASN A 194 16.39 2.85 3.28
C ASN A 194 14.94 2.83 3.77
N GLN A 195 14.22 3.94 3.61
CA GLN A 195 12.81 4.05 4.00
C GLN A 195 12.11 5.10 3.14
N LEU A 196 10.86 4.80 2.76
CA LEU A 196 9.93 5.74 2.16
C LEU A 196 8.66 5.79 3.02
N VAL A 197 8.10 6.98 3.18
CA VAL A 197 6.85 7.23 3.91
C VAL A 197 6.06 8.27 3.12
N GLY A 198 4.80 8.02 2.80
CA GLY A 198 3.95 8.98 2.08
C GLY A 198 2.75 9.43 2.88
N ARG A 199 1.63 9.71 2.19
CA ARG A 199 0.30 10.08 2.71
C ARG A 199 0.16 11.44 3.39
N GLY A 200 1.24 12.19 3.63
CA GLY A 200 1.17 13.50 4.31
C GLY A 200 1.48 14.68 3.40
N ASP A 201 0.80 15.81 3.61
CA ASP A 201 1.23 17.12 3.11
C ASP A 201 2.16 17.75 4.17
N PHE A 202 3.47 17.69 3.94
CA PHE A 202 4.49 18.22 4.85
C PHE A 202 4.98 19.61 4.43
N THR A 203 4.60 20.05 3.23
CA THR A 203 4.96 21.35 2.66
C THR A 203 3.85 22.39 2.75
N GLY A 204 2.65 21.99 3.15
CA GLY A 204 1.47 22.86 3.28
C GLY A 204 0.90 23.31 1.94
N ASP A 205 1.21 22.61 0.85
CA ASP A 205 0.85 23.02 -0.51
C ASP A 205 -0.45 22.35 -1.04
N GLY A 206 -1.11 21.59 -0.16
CA GLY A 206 -2.36 20.86 -0.38
C GLY A 206 -2.19 19.52 -1.09
N LYS A 207 -0.95 19.05 -1.30
CA LYS A 207 -0.66 17.79 -2.03
C LYS A 207 0.11 16.84 -1.13
N THR A 208 -0.04 15.55 -1.41
CA THR A 208 0.72 14.55 -0.65
C THR A 208 2.16 14.50 -1.10
N ASP A 209 3.04 14.53 -0.13
CA ASP A 209 4.48 14.51 -0.28
C ASP A 209 5.04 13.10 0.01
N LEU A 210 6.26 12.85 -0.47
CA LEU A 210 7.02 11.66 -0.14
C LEU A 210 8.18 12.01 0.79
N VAL A 211 8.22 11.39 1.97
CA VAL A 211 9.38 11.40 2.85
C VAL A 211 10.28 10.22 2.50
N ALA A 212 11.58 10.46 2.43
CA ALA A 212 12.58 9.41 2.24
C ALA A 212 13.75 9.60 3.20
N ARG A 213 14.20 8.49 3.79
CA ARG A 213 15.41 8.47 4.61
C ARG A 213 16.56 7.83 3.84
N GLY A 214 17.66 8.57 3.73
CA GLY A 214 18.92 8.08 3.21
C GLY A 214 19.55 7.02 4.11
N THR A 215 20.32 6.12 3.51
CA THR A 215 21.16 5.16 4.24
C THR A 215 22.18 5.81 5.18
N ASP A 216 22.49 7.09 4.97
CA ASP A 216 23.35 7.91 5.83
C ASP A 216 22.61 8.63 6.98
N GLY A 217 21.32 8.33 7.17
CA GLY A 217 20.47 8.95 8.20
C GLY A 217 19.98 10.35 7.86
N THR A 218 20.18 10.84 6.63
CA THR A 218 19.58 12.11 6.18
C THR A 218 18.11 11.91 5.82
N LEU A 219 17.21 12.76 6.32
CA LEU A 219 15.81 12.77 5.89
C LEU A 219 15.55 13.85 4.84
N TYR A 220 14.75 13.48 3.85
CA TYR A 220 14.30 14.34 2.77
C TYR A 220 12.78 14.34 2.69
N VAL A 221 12.21 15.49 2.33
CA VAL A 221 10.81 15.62 1.85
C VAL A 221 10.88 15.87 0.35
N TYR A 222 10.11 15.12 -0.43
CA TYR A 222 9.93 15.29 -1.86
C TYR A 222 8.51 15.82 -2.09
N PRO A 223 8.36 17.11 -2.43
CA PRO A 223 7.04 17.70 -2.64
C PRO A 223 6.27 16.96 -3.73
N GLY A 224 5.02 16.59 -3.50
CA GLY A 224 4.17 16.03 -4.54
C GLY A 224 3.71 17.09 -5.52
N THR A 225 3.54 16.74 -6.80
CA THR A 225 2.95 17.67 -7.78
C THR A 225 1.45 17.49 -7.95
N GLY A 226 0.87 16.42 -7.38
CA GLY A 226 -0.54 16.05 -7.58
C GLY A 226 -0.86 15.58 -9.00
N ASN A 227 0.17 15.35 -9.83
CA ASN A 227 0.03 14.99 -11.23
C ASN A 227 0.90 13.77 -11.55
N ALA A 228 0.28 12.77 -12.16
CA ALA A 228 0.95 11.55 -12.61
C ALA A 228 1.70 11.79 -13.95
N VAL A 229 2.88 12.42 -13.88
CA VAL A 229 3.74 12.70 -15.04
C VAL A 229 5.09 12.02 -14.84
N ALA A 230 5.54 11.29 -15.86
CA ALA A 230 6.80 10.55 -15.81
C ALA A 230 7.97 11.48 -15.44
N ASP A 231 8.74 11.07 -14.44
CA ASP A 231 9.89 11.79 -13.89
C ASP A 231 9.57 13.23 -13.40
N ALA A 232 8.28 13.58 -13.20
CA ALA A 232 7.81 14.91 -12.75
C ALA A 232 6.62 14.86 -11.75
N THR A 233 6.31 13.70 -11.19
CA THR A 233 5.31 13.54 -10.12
C THR A 233 5.77 14.08 -8.77
N ILE A 234 7.08 14.13 -8.54
CA ILE A 234 7.68 14.65 -7.32
C ILE A 234 8.65 15.79 -7.67
N GLY A 235 8.66 16.81 -6.83
CA GLY A 235 9.47 18.01 -6.98
C GLY A 235 10.90 17.85 -6.48
N SER A 236 11.61 18.98 -6.43
CA SER A 236 12.95 19.04 -5.88
C SER A 236 12.94 18.71 -4.39
N ARG A 237 13.81 17.79 -3.96
CA ARG A 237 13.89 17.39 -2.56
C ARG A 237 14.27 18.55 -1.64
N ILE A 238 13.62 18.60 -0.50
CA ILE A 238 13.94 19.43 0.66
C ILE A 238 14.76 18.57 1.61
N THR A 239 15.90 19.09 2.07
CA THR A 239 16.72 18.40 3.08
C THR A 239 16.27 18.81 4.47
N VAL A 240 15.76 17.85 5.24
CA VAL A 240 15.37 18.09 6.64
C VAL A 240 16.60 18.07 7.54
N GLY A 241 17.52 17.13 7.32
CA GLY A 241 18.79 17.04 8.06
C GLY A 241 19.21 15.61 8.36
N LYS A 242 20.34 15.46 9.06
CA LYS A 242 20.91 14.17 9.52
C LYS A 242 20.36 13.72 10.87
N GLY A 243 20.67 12.48 11.28
CA GLY A 243 20.35 11.93 12.60
C GLY A 243 19.02 11.17 12.68
N TRP A 244 18.37 10.93 11.54
CA TRP A 244 17.10 10.21 11.47
C TRP A 244 17.24 8.69 11.52
N ASP A 245 18.47 8.20 11.49
CA ASP A 245 18.85 6.83 11.81
C ASP A 245 18.67 6.51 13.31
N THR A 246 18.43 7.51 14.17
CA THR A 246 18.00 7.29 15.55
C THR A 246 16.67 6.54 15.65
N TYR A 247 15.83 6.61 14.62
CA TYR A 247 14.55 5.89 14.56
C TYR A 247 14.77 4.56 13.83
N LYS A 248 14.26 3.46 14.35
CA LYS A 248 14.23 2.18 13.63
C LYS A 248 13.34 2.32 12.39
N GLN A 249 12.15 2.90 12.60
CA GLN A 249 11.12 3.04 11.59
C GLN A 249 10.47 4.42 11.69
N LEU A 250 10.02 4.93 10.55
CA LEU A 250 9.22 6.14 10.39
C LEU A 250 7.96 5.75 9.63
N VAL A 251 6.83 6.32 10.02
CA VAL A 251 5.51 6.11 9.42
C VAL A 251 4.72 7.41 9.52
N SER A 252 3.78 7.64 8.60
CA SER A 252 2.83 8.74 8.66
C SER A 252 1.46 8.17 8.93
N THR A 253 0.84 8.64 10.01
CA THR A 253 -0.57 8.39 10.33
C THR A 253 -1.45 9.58 9.92
N GLY A 254 -0.92 10.49 9.11
CA GLY A 254 -1.56 11.77 8.83
C GLY A 254 -1.58 12.67 10.08
N ASP A 255 -2.65 13.44 10.28
CA ASP A 255 -2.79 14.39 11.40
C ASP A 255 -3.07 13.66 12.73
N ASN A 256 -2.01 13.30 13.45
CA ASN A 256 -2.12 12.48 14.65
C ASN A 256 -2.56 13.31 15.86
N ASP A 257 -2.23 14.60 15.88
CA ASP A 257 -2.55 15.47 17.02
C ASP A 257 -3.70 16.45 16.80
N GLY A 258 -4.28 16.49 15.60
CA GLY A 258 -5.50 17.20 15.26
C GLY A 258 -5.27 18.67 14.93
N ASP A 259 -4.07 19.04 14.49
CA ASP A 259 -3.70 20.43 14.18
C ASP A 259 -3.89 20.81 12.69
N GLY A 260 -4.42 19.87 11.91
CA GLY A 260 -4.71 19.98 10.48
C GLY A 260 -3.55 19.57 9.57
N LYS A 261 -2.38 19.20 10.10
CA LYS A 261 -1.17 18.89 9.31
C LYS A 261 -0.72 17.46 9.52
N ALA A 262 -0.13 16.87 8.48
CA ALA A 262 0.33 15.49 8.56
C ALA A 262 1.58 15.37 9.43
N ASP A 263 1.63 14.33 10.27
CA ASP A 263 2.72 14.06 11.19
C ASP A 263 3.54 12.82 10.79
N LEU A 264 4.74 12.70 11.37
CA LEU A 264 5.46 11.45 11.40
C LEU A 264 5.46 10.85 12.81
N ILE A 265 5.43 9.53 12.85
CA ILE A 265 5.69 8.74 14.05
C ILE A 265 6.98 7.94 13.82
N GLY A 266 7.86 7.92 14.81
CA GLY A 266 9.09 7.15 14.78
C GLY A 266 9.33 6.39 16.08
N ASN A 267 9.72 5.12 15.98
CA ASN A 267 10.16 4.37 17.16
C ASN A 267 11.69 4.37 17.24
N ASP A 268 12.26 4.53 18.44
CA ASP A 268 13.70 4.48 18.64
C ASP A 268 14.19 3.07 19.03
N ALA A 269 15.51 2.92 19.17
CA ALA A 269 16.15 1.68 19.58
C ALA A 269 15.88 1.30 21.05
N ALA A 270 15.56 2.26 21.92
CA ALA A 270 15.14 2.01 23.30
C ALA A 270 13.68 1.52 23.38
N GLY A 271 12.95 1.62 22.28
CA GLY A 271 11.56 1.20 22.16
C GLY A 271 10.56 2.26 22.57
N ALA A 272 10.96 3.52 22.66
CA ALA A 272 10.02 4.63 22.78
C ALA A 272 9.39 4.95 21.42
N LEU A 273 8.19 5.53 21.44
CA LEU A 273 7.49 6.06 20.28
C LEU A 273 7.49 7.59 20.35
N TRP A 274 7.81 8.24 19.24
CA TRP A 274 7.96 9.68 19.14
C TRP A 274 7.04 10.20 18.05
N LEU A 275 6.30 11.26 18.38
CA LEU A 275 5.56 12.08 17.43
C LEU A 275 6.46 13.22 16.95
N LEU A 276 6.53 13.40 15.64
CA LEU A 276 7.21 14.51 14.99
C LEU A 276 6.15 15.30 14.22
N LYS A 277 5.64 16.34 14.88
CA LYS A 277 4.55 17.14 14.37
C LYS A 277 4.91 17.82 13.06
N GLY A 278 4.07 17.69 12.05
CA GLY A 278 4.19 18.44 10.81
C GLY A 278 3.96 19.93 11.04
N THR A 279 4.73 20.78 10.36
CA THR A 279 4.53 22.24 10.41
C THR A 279 3.81 22.77 9.20
N GLY A 280 3.79 22.01 8.09
CA GLY A 280 3.35 22.49 6.78
C GLY A 280 4.24 23.60 6.22
N ASP A 281 5.48 23.74 6.70
CA ASP A 281 6.45 24.69 6.18
C ASP A 281 7.65 23.92 5.59
N PRO A 282 7.91 24.03 4.26
CA PRO A 282 9.04 23.34 3.63
C PRO A 282 10.40 23.73 4.20
N LYS A 283 10.52 24.87 4.90
CA LYS A 283 11.78 25.29 5.54
C LYS A 283 12.02 24.63 6.89
N ALA A 284 10.97 24.14 7.53
CA ALA A 284 11.05 23.47 8.82
C ALA A 284 9.96 22.39 8.93
N PRO A 285 10.00 21.31 8.13
CA PRO A 285 8.84 20.42 7.95
C PRO A 285 8.31 19.76 9.22
N PHE A 286 9.16 19.59 10.24
CA PHE A 286 8.81 18.95 11.51
C PHE A 286 9.22 19.80 12.71
N ALA A 287 8.36 19.82 13.72
CA ALA A 287 8.65 20.40 15.04
C ALA A 287 9.55 19.46 15.88
N PRO A 288 10.07 19.92 17.04
CA PRO A 288 10.75 19.05 17.98
C PRO A 288 9.89 17.84 18.39
N ARG A 289 10.51 16.67 18.46
CA ARG A 289 9.81 15.41 18.77
C ARG A 289 9.18 15.42 20.17
N VAL A 290 8.02 14.78 20.29
CA VAL A 290 7.31 14.55 21.55
C VAL A 290 7.20 13.05 21.80
N GLN A 291 7.51 12.59 23.01
CA GLN A 291 7.36 11.19 23.34
C GLN A 291 5.88 10.84 23.53
N ILE A 292 5.38 9.87 22.76
CA ILE A 292 3.99 9.40 22.80
C ILE A 292 3.86 7.93 23.20
N GLY A 293 4.97 7.21 23.33
CA GLY A 293 5.04 5.86 23.86
C GLY A 293 6.35 5.64 24.62
N THR A 294 6.29 4.99 25.77
CA THR A 294 7.44 4.90 26.69
C THR A 294 8.40 3.77 26.36
N SER A 295 7.90 2.59 25.99
CA SER A 295 8.72 1.40 25.75
C SER A 295 7.98 0.35 24.90
N GLY A 296 8.68 -0.69 24.47
CA GLY A 296 8.11 -1.86 23.78
C GLY A 296 7.97 -1.73 22.26
N TRP A 297 8.06 -0.52 21.71
CA TRP A 297 7.87 -0.29 20.27
C TRP A 297 8.98 -0.85 19.39
N ALA A 298 10.16 -1.10 19.95
CA ALA A 298 11.27 -1.76 19.25
C ALA A 298 10.99 -3.24 18.95
N ALA A 299 10.02 -3.85 19.65
CA ALA A 299 9.63 -5.25 19.48
C ALA A 299 8.76 -5.51 18.24
N PHE A 300 8.28 -4.46 17.56
CA PHE A 300 7.60 -4.59 16.27
C PHE A 300 8.62 -4.73 15.15
N ASP A 301 8.34 -5.67 14.25
CA ASP A 301 9.14 -5.92 13.06
C ASP A 301 8.85 -4.88 11.97
N THR A 302 7.62 -4.36 11.96
CA THR A 302 7.15 -3.38 10.98
C THR A 302 6.15 -2.42 11.63
N LEU A 303 6.28 -1.11 11.38
CA LEU A 303 5.28 -0.07 11.60
C LEU A 303 4.93 0.52 10.22
N PHE A 304 3.64 0.66 9.90
CA PHE A 304 3.19 1.05 8.56
C PHE A 304 1.77 1.62 8.53
#